data_AF-A0A2G2DEI0-F1
#
_entry.id   AF-A0A2G2DEI0-F1
#
_cell.length_a   1.000
_cell.length_b   1.000
_cell.length_c   1.000
_cell.angle_alpha   90.00
_cell.angle_beta   90.00
_cell.angle_gamma   90.00
#
_symmetry.space_group_name_H-M   'P 1'
#
loop_
_entity.id
_entity.type
_entity.pdbx_description
1 polymer ?
#
loop_
_entity_poly.entity_id
_entity_poly.type
_entity_poly.pdbx_seq_one_letter_code
_entity_poly.pdbx_strand_id
1 'polypeptide(L)' 'MRLKIAMLGLLLLFTTIGFVIGCKWYEFQYDDICLDMGGGRMPGNYAICVVVETLEEE' A
#
# COMPACT_ATOMS: atom_id res chain seq x y z
N MET A 1 32.12 -15.27 12.76
CA MET A 1 31.47 -15.35 11.43
C MET A 1 30.00 -15.75 11.51
N ARG A 2 29.64 -16.81 12.26
CA ARG A 2 28.23 -17.27 12.41
C ARG A 2 27.24 -16.24 12.96
N LEU A 3 27.64 -15.45 13.98
CA LEU A 3 26.75 -14.43 14.57
C LEU A 3 26.44 -13.27 13.60
N LYS A 4 27.40 -12.88 12.74
CA LYS A 4 27.19 -11.82 11.74
C LYS A 4 26.20 -12.26 10.66
N ILE A 5 26.28 -13.52 10.23
CA ILE A 5 25.34 -14.12 9.27
C ILE A 5 23.94 -14.22 9.89
N ALA A 6 23.84 -14.63 11.15
CA ALA A 6 22.57 -14.66 11.87
C ALA A 6 21.94 -13.25 12.00
N MET A 7 22.72 -12.22 12.32
CA MET A 7 22.22 -10.84 12.37
C MET A 7 21.78 -10.31 11.00
N LEU A 8 22.53 -10.62 9.93
CA LEU A 8 22.12 -10.29 8.55
C LEU A 8 20.81 -10.98 8.17
N GLY A 9 20.66 -12.26 8.53
CA GLY A 9 19.41 -12.99 8.30
C GLY A 9 18.22 -12.38 9.05
N LEU A 10 18.43 -11.97 10.31
CA LEU A 10 17.40 -11.31 11.11
C LEU A 10 17.00 -9.94 10.54
N LEU A 11 17.98 -9.14 10.10
CA LEU A 11 17.74 -7.86 9.44
C LEU A 11 16.90 -8.03 8.16
N LEU A 12 17.27 -8.99 7.31
CA LEU A 12 16.52 -9.28 6.09
C LEU A 12 15.09 -9.76 6.40
N LEU A 13 14.92 -10.56 7.44
CA LEU A 13 13.60 -10.99 7.90
C LEU A 13 12.73 -9.79 8.31
N PHE A 14 13.22 -8.91 9.18
CA PHE A 14 12.43 -7.76 9.64
C PHE A 14 12.12 -6.77 8.52
N THR A 15 13.08 -6.51 7.63
CA THR A 15 12.87 -5.60 6.49
C THR A 15 11.84 -6.14 5.51
N THR A 16 11.88 -7.44 5.19
CA THR A 16 10.87 -8.07 4.31
C THR A 16 9.49 -8.09 4.94
N ILE A 17 9.38 -8.41 6.24
CA ILE A 17 8.09 -8.34 6.96
C ILE A 17 7.54 -6.90 6.96
N GLY A 18 8.39 -5.91 7.29
CA GLY A 18 8.00 -4.50 7.29
C GLY A 18 7.54 -4.03 5.91
N PHE A 19 8.23 -4.44 4.85
CA PHE A 19 7.85 -4.12 3.47
C PHE A 19 6.48 -4.71 3.10
N VAL A 20 6.23 -5.98 3.41
CA VAL A 20 4.94 -6.63 3.12
C VAL A 20 3.80 -5.95 3.88
N ILE A 21 3.98 -5.64 5.16
CA ILE A 21 2.98 -4.93 5.95
C ILE A 21 2.73 -3.53 5.36
N GLY A 22 3.79 -2.82 4.99
CA GLY A 22 3.71 -1.51 4.36
C GLY A 22 2.92 -1.53 3.05
N CYS A 23 3.17 -2.51 2.17
CA CYS A 23 2.41 -2.66 0.92
C CYS A 23 0.92 -2.87 1.18
N LYS A 24 0.55 -3.71 2.16
CA LYS A 24 -0.87 -3.95 2.50
C LYS A 24 -1.53 -2.74 3.13
N TRP A 25 -0.80 -1.99 3.97
CA TRP A 25 -1.29 -0.74 4.54
C TRP A 25 -1.52 0.32 3.47
N TYR A 26 -0.61 0.43 2.52
CA TYR A 26 -0.75 1.34 1.39
C TYR A 26 -1.97 1.02 0.53
N GLU A 27 -2.20 -0.27 0.22
CA GLU A 27 -3.42 -0.71 -0.49
C GLU A 27 -4.69 -0.33 0.29
N PHE A 28 -4.72 -0.57 1.61
CA PHE A 28 -5.86 -0.22 2.45
C PHE A 28 -6.13 1.29 2.49
N GLN A 29 -5.09 2.10 2.66
CA GLN A 29 -5.21 3.56 2.63
C GLN A 29 -5.70 4.07 1.27
N TYR A 30 -5.18 3.48 0.19
CA TYR A 30 -5.61 3.84 -1.16
C TYR A 30 -7.09 3.52 -1.38
N ASP A 31 -7.55 2.35 -0.95
CA ASP A 31 -8.96 1.97 -1.01
C ASP A 31 -9.86 2.91 -0.20
N ASP A 32 -9.44 3.29 1.00
CA ASP A 32 -10.19 4.21 1.88
C ASP A 32 -10.33 5.60 1.25
N ILE A 33 -9.23 6.14 0.75
CA ILE A 33 -9.21 7.41 -0.01
C ILE A 33 -10.13 7.32 -1.25
N CYS A 34 -10.08 6.21 -1.98
CA CYS A 34 -10.95 5.99 -3.14
C CYS A 34 -12.42 5.90 -2.75
N LEU A 35 -12.72 5.25 -1.62
CA LEU A 35 -14.07 5.11 -1.08
C LEU A 35 -14.64 6.46 -0.63
N ASP A 36 -13.84 7.30 0.01
CA ASP A 36 -14.21 8.66 0.41
C ASP A 36 -14.55 9.55 -0.79
N MET A 37 -13.90 9.33 -1.93
CA MET A 37 -14.24 10.01 -3.18
C MET A 37 -15.51 9.46 -3.87
N GLY A 38 -16.17 8.45 -3.28
CA GLY A 38 -17.36 7.80 -3.86
C GLY A 38 -17.04 6.64 -4.79
N GLY A 39 -15.78 6.17 -4.77
CA GLY A 39 -15.33 4.98 -5.45
C GLY A 39 -15.65 3.68 -4.69
N GLY A 40 -14.83 2.66 -4.89
CA GLY A 40 -15.01 1.35 -4.25
C GLY A 40 -14.17 0.25 -4.88
N ARG A 41 -14.54 -1.01 -4.68
CA ARG A 41 -13.86 -2.16 -5.30
C ARG A 41 -14.75 -2.87 -6.30
N MET A 42 -14.22 -3.12 -7.49
CA MET A 42 -14.89 -3.98 -8.49
C MET A 42 -14.69 -5.46 -8.13
N PRO A 43 -15.59 -6.37 -8.53
CA PRO A 43 -15.29 -7.80 -8.58
C PRO A 43 -13.97 -8.04 -9.33
N GLY A 44 -12.98 -8.62 -8.65
CA GLY A 44 -11.59 -8.68 -9.11
C GLY A 44 -10.59 -7.92 -8.23
N ASN A 45 -11.06 -7.23 -7.18
CA ASN A 45 -10.25 -6.51 -6.18
C ASN A 45 -9.47 -5.30 -6.69
N TYR A 46 -9.88 -4.72 -7.82
CA TYR A 46 -9.33 -3.46 -8.30
C TYR A 46 -10.02 -2.28 -7.61
N ALA A 47 -9.21 -1.36 -7.08
CA ALA A 47 -9.68 -0.09 -6.55
C ALA A 47 -10.20 0.81 -7.68
N ILE A 48 -11.38 1.40 -7.48
CA ILE A 48 -11.95 2.43 -8.35
C ILE A 48 -11.92 3.71 -7.56
N CYS A 49 -11.22 4.71 -8.10
CA CYS A 49 -11.19 6.07 -7.58
C CYS A 49 -12.07 6.95 -8.44
N VAL A 50 -13.03 7.66 -7.85
CA VAL A 50 -13.68 8.76 -8.53
C VAL A 50 -12.79 9.98 -8.36
N VAL A 51 -12.47 10.68 -9.44
CA VAL A 51 -11.72 11.94 -9.39
C VAL A 51 -12.59 13.00 -10.03
N VAL A 52 -12.84 14.07 -9.29
CA VAL A 52 -13.50 15.25 -9.84
C VAL A 52 -12.40 16.06 -10.53
N GLU A 53 -12.36 16.02 -11.85
CA GLU A 53 -11.61 17.03 -12.60
C GLU A 53 -12.33 18.35 -12.40
N THR A 54 -11.91 19.13 -11.40
CA THR A 54 -12.18 20.56 -11.42
C THR A 54 -11.40 21.09 -12.61
N LEU A 55 -12.09 21.33 -13.73
CA LEU A 55 -11.57 22.24 -14.72
C LEU A 55 -11.32 23.55 -13.96
N GLU A 56 -10.07 23.85 -13.68
CA GLU A 56 -9.65 25.21 -13.36
C GLU A 56 -9.95 26.01 -14.63
N GLU A 57 -11.17 26.54 -14.72
CA GLU A 57 -11.49 27.61 -15.66
C GLU A 57 -10.67 28.83 -15.20
N GLU A 58 -9.50 29.02 -15.82
CA GLU A 58 -8.78 30.30 -15.82
C GLU A 58 -9.63 31.42 -16.44
#